data_AF-A0A965CQY4-F1
#
_entry.id   AF-A0A965CQY4-F1
#
_cell.length_a   1.000
_cell.length_b   1.000
_cell.length_c   1.000
_cell.angle_alpha   90.00
_cell.angle_beta   90.00
_cell.angle_gamma   90.00
#
_symmetry.space_group_name_H-M   'P 1'
#
loop_
_entity.id
_entity.type
_entity.pdbx_description
1 polymer ?
#
loop_
_entity_poly.entity_id
_entity_poly.type
_entity_poly.pdbx_seq_one_letter_code
_entity_poly.pdbx_strand_id
1 'polypeptide(L)'
;GAEVASGGKADAGSLLIEGKALKARRQIEALSQNQRQAADWYNLGLAFEATAVSVEDYEDARRFYIEALDRDRSSRLYAQGVARTERYLADARTLKQQTAGTNNQ
;
A
#
# COMPACT_ATOMS: atom_id res chain seq x y z
N GLY A 1 3.08 -11.18 -7.89
CA GLY A 1 2.27 -10.13 -7.24
C GLY A 1 2.65 -10.05 -5.78
N ALA A 2 2.28 -8.98 -5.08
CA ALA A 2 2.45 -8.92 -3.63
C ALA A 2 1.51 -9.91 -2.94
N GLU A 3 1.95 -10.50 -1.84
CA GLU A 3 1.14 -11.40 -1.02
C GLU A 3 0.09 -10.59 -0.24
N VAL A 4 -1.15 -11.08 -0.21
CA VAL A 4 -2.29 -10.48 0.50
C VAL A 4 -2.30 -10.99 1.95
N ALA A 5 -2.48 -10.09 2.92
CA ALA A 5 -2.59 -10.52 4.31
C ALA A 5 -3.92 -11.21 4.56
N SER A 6 -3.90 -12.33 5.26
CA SER A 6 -5.09 -12.98 5.79
C SER A 6 -5.56 -12.31 7.08
N GLY A 7 -6.86 -12.43 7.37
CA GLY A 7 -7.48 -11.81 8.53
C GLY A 7 -7.81 -10.33 8.34
N GLY A 8 -7.82 -9.58 9.43
CA GLY A 8 -8.36 -8.23 9.46
C GLY A 8 -9.86 -8.21 9.75
N LYS A 9 -10.34 -7.09 10.26
CA LYS A 9 -11.77 -6.92 10.57
C LYS A 9 -12.60 -6.68 9.31
N ALA A 10 -12.01 -6.12 8.26
CA ALA A 10 -12.73 -5.82 7.03
C ALA A 10 -12.98 -7.09 6.20
N ASP A 11 -12.20 -8.15 6.39
CA ASP A 11 -12.23 -9.38 5.58
C ASP A 11 -12.18 -9.09 4.06
N ALA A 12 -11.30 -8.17 3.66
CA ALA A 12 -11.19 -7.67 2.29
C ALA A 12 -10.11 -8.38 1.45
N GLY A 13 -9.41 -9.37 2.03
CA GLY A 13 -8.30 -10.06 1.36
C GLY A 13 -8.73 -10.83 0.09
N SER A 14 -9.90 -11.48 0.13
CA SER A 14 -10.47 -12.19 -1.02
C SER A 14 -10.70 -11.26 -2.23
N LEU A 15 -11.17 -10.03 -1.98
CA LEU A 15 -11.36 -9.02 -3.03
C LEU A 15 -10.04 -8.62 -3.69
N LEU A 16 -8.93 -8.53 -2.94
CA LEU A 16 -7.61 -8.25 -3.50
C LEU A 16 -7.12 -9.40 -4.39
N ILE A 17 -7.30 -10.65 -3.94
CA ILE A 17 -6.96 -11.85 -4.71
C ILE A 17 -7.74 -11.90 -6.03
N GLU A 18 -9.01 -11.48 -6.01
CA GLU A 18 -9.88 -11.38 -7.20
C GLU A 18 -9.59 -10.16 -8.09
N GLY A 19 -8.59 -9.32 -7.75
CA GLY A 19 -8.25 -8.11 -8.49
C GLY A 19 -9.24 -6.95 -8.30
N LYS A 20 -10.16 -7.05 -7.34
CA LYS A 20 -11.19 -6.03 -7.04
C LYS A 20 -10.68 -5.00 -6.04
N ALA A 21 -9.49 -4.44 -6.29
CA ALA A 21 -8.78 -3.56 -5.35
C ALA A 21 -9.62 -2.35 -4.88
N LEU A 22 -10.37 -1.70 -5.78
CA LEU A 22 -11.22 -0.57 -5.40
C LEU A 22 -12.36 -0.98 -4.43
N LYS A 23 -12.90 -2.19 -4.58
CA LYS A 23 -13.91 -2.71 -3.65
C LYS A 23 -13.27 -3.05 -2.30
N ALA A 24 -12.09 -3.67 -2.31
CA ALA A 24 -11.34 -3.96 -1.09
C ALA A 24 -11.02 -2.67 -0.31
N ARG A 25 -10.54 -1.64 -0.99
CA ARG A 25 -10.27 -0.30 -0.43
C ARG A 25 -11.51 0.25 0.28
N ARG A 26 -12.65 0.33 -0.42
CA ARG A 26 -13.91 0.84 0.14
C ARG A 26 -14.38 0.05 1.36
N GLN A 27 -14.23 -1.28 1.32
CA GLN A 27 -14.61 -2.15 2.44
C GLN A 27 -13.74 -1.92 3.68
N ILE A 28 -12.43 -1.72 3.51
CA ILE A 28 -11.53 -1.38 4.61
C ILE A 28 -11.76 0.05 5.11
N GLU A 29 -11.99 1.01 4.19
CA GLU A 29 -12.23 2.42 4.52
C GLU A 29 -13.54 2.64 5.28
N ALA A 30 -14.54 1.76 5.09
CA ALA A 30 -15.78 1.76 5.86
C ALA A 30 -15.56 1.49 7.36
N LEU A 31 -14.43 0.88 7.74
CA LEU A 31 -14.01 0.80 9.13
C LEU A 31 -13.36 2.11 9.57
N SER A 32 -13.73 2.55 10.77
CA SER A 32 -12.97 3.59 11.47
C SER A 32 -11.54 3.11 11.76
N GLN A 33 -10.59 4.05 11.80
CA GLN A 33 -9.16 3.71 11.91
C GLN A 33 -8.81 2.87 13.14
N ASN A 34 -9.49 3.09 14.27
CA ASN A 34 -9.32 2.32 15.51
C ASN A 34 -9.91 0.90 15.43
N GLN A 35 -10.77 0.61 14.46
CA GLN A 35 -11.33 -0.72 14.24
C GLN A 35 -10.47 -1.58 13.32
N ARG A 36 -9.55 -0.96 12.55
CA ARG A 36 -8.67 -1.64 11.61
C ARG A 36 -7.57 -2.39 12.36
N GLN A 37 -7.44 -3.67 12.07
CA GLN A 37 -6.34 -4.51 12.53
C GLN A 37 -5.12 -4.34 11.61
N ALA A 38 -3.97 -4.88 12.00
CA ALA A 38 -2.74 -4.77 11.22
C ALA A 38 -2.91 -5.27 9.77
N ALA A 39 -3.62 -6.38 9.57
CA ALA A 39 -3.93 -6.92 8.25
C ALA A 39 -4.81 -5.99 7.41
N ASP A 40 -5.75 -5.24 8.02
CA ASP A 40 -6.57 -4.26 7.30
C ASP A 40 -5.70 -3.11 6.79
N TRP A 41 -4.76 -2.62 7.61
CA TRP A 41 -3.82 -1.58 7.20
C TRP A 41 -2.92 -2.04 6.06
N TYR A 42 -2.38 -3.25 6.15
CA TYR A 42 -1.55 -3.79 5.08
C TYR A 42 -2.36 -3.97 3.78
N ASN A 43 -3.55 -4.55 3.87
CA ASN A 43 -4.41 -4.75 2.71
C ASN A 43 -4.92 -3.41 2.13
N LEU A 44 -5.05 -2.36 2.95
CA LEU A 44 -5.34 -1.01 2.47
C LEU A 44 -4.16 -0.46 1.65
N GLY A 45 -2.93 -0.67 2.10
CA GLY A 45 -1.73 -0.35 1.33
C GLY A 45 -1.72 -1.02 -0.05
N LEU A 46 -2.03 -2.33 -0.10
CA LEU A 46 -2.13 -3.07 -1.36
C LEU A 46 -3.22 -2.52 -2.27
N ALA A 47 -4.37 -2.16 -1.70
CA ALA A 47 -5.47 -1.62 -2.46
C ALA A 47 -5.10 -0.27 -3.10
N PHE A 48 -4.39 0.60 -2.37
CA PHE A 48 -3.86 1.86 -2.90
C PHE A 48 -2.81 1.62 -4.00
N GLU A 49 -1.82 0.74 -3.78
CA GLU A 49 -0.83 0.40 -4.82
C GLU A 49 -1.49 -0.11 -6.11
N ALA A 50 -2.51 -0.96 -5.98
CA ALA A 50 -3.19 -1.57 -7.12
C ALA A 50 -4.11 -0.59 -7.87
N THR A 51 -4.54 0.50 -7.23
CA THR A 51 -5.36 1.54 -7.85
C THR A 51 -4.60 2.85 -8.09
N ALA A 52 -3.29 2.85 -7.91
CA ALA A 52 -2.48 4.06 -7.95
C ALA A 52 -2.48 4.68 -9.35
N VAL A 53 -2.76 5.97 -9.41
CA VAL A 53 -2.64 6.79 -10.63
C VAL A 53 -1.64 7.93 -10.46
N SER A 54 -1.15 8.14 -9.23
CA SER A 54 -0.14 9.15 -8.93
C SER A 54 0.90 8.66 -7.90
N VAL A 55 1.96 9.43 -7.72
CA VAL A 55 3.00 9.13 -6.71
C VAL A 55 2.43 9.24 -5.29
N GLU A 56 1.48 10.15 -5.08
CA GLU A 56 0.80 10.35 -3.80
C GLU A 56 0.02 9.09 -3.35
N ASP A 57 -0.57 8.34 -4.28
CA ASP A 57 -1.22 7.06 -3.96
C ASP A 57 -0.22 6.04 -3.38
N TYR A 58 1.01 6.03 -3.89
CA TYR A 58 2.09 5.20 -3.34
C TYR A 58 2.61 5.73 -2.01
N GLU A 59 2.61 7.04 -1.79
CA GLU A 59 2.95 7.60 -0.47
C GLU A 59 1.91 7.22 0.59
N ASP A 60 0.63 7.23 0.23
CA ASP A 60 -0.44 6.74 1.11
C ASP A 60 -0.32 5.23 1.34
N ALA A 61 -0.06 4.43 0.29
CA ALA A 61 0.21 3.01 0.46
C ALA A 61 1.36 2.75 1.45
N ARG A 62 2.46 3.49 1.33
CA ARG A 62 3.60 3.41 2.26
C ARG A 62 3.18 3.71 3.70
N ARG A 63 2.39 4.77 3.93
CA ARG A 63 1.87 5.10 5.27
C ARG A 63 1.08 3.94 5.85
N PHE A 64 0.23 3.29 5.07
CA PHE A 64 -0.56 2.15 5.55
C PHE A 64 0.28 0.90 5.82
N TYR A 65 1.32 0.63 5.03
CA TYR A 65 2.24 -0.45 5.33
C TYR A 65 3.04 -0.22 6.61
N ILE A 66 3.47 1.02 6.87
CA ILE A 66 4.13 1.39 8.12
C ILE A 66 3.16 1.20 9.29
N GLU A 67 1.93 1.68 9.16
CA GLU A 67 0.88 1.54 10.20
C GLU A 67 0.56 0.07 10.53
N ALA A 68 0.61 -0.81 9.53
CA ALA A 68 0.50 -2.26 9.71
C ALA A 68 1.70 -2.86 10.44
N LEU A 69 2.92 -2.50 10.02
CA LEU A 69 4.16 -2.97 10.65
C LEU A 69 4.31 -2.44 12.08
N ASP A 70 3.84 -1.22 12.38
CA ASP A 70 3.88 -0.68 13.74
C ASP A 70 2.96 -1.45 14.70
N ARG A 71 1.85 -2.01 14.19
CA ARG A 71 0.94 -2.89 14.95
C ARG A 71 1.47 -4.30 15.11
N ASP A 72 2.21 -4.80 14.12
CA ASP A 72 2.89 -6.09 14.19
C ASP A 72 4.28 -5.99 13.57
N ARG A 73 5.24 -5.64 14.42
CA ARG A 73 6.66 -5.43 14.03
C ARG A 73 7.37 -6.71 13.64
N SER A 74 6.80 -7.87 13.96
CA SER A 74 7.37 -9.18 13.64
C SER A 74 6.96 -9.67 12.25
N SER A 75 5.94 -9.05 11.65
CA SER A 75 5.41 -9.44 10.36
C SER A 75 6.39 -9.11 9.23
N ARG A 76 7.05 -10.16 8.72
CA ARG A 76 7.89 -10.09 7.51
C ARG A 76 7.09 -9.59 6.31
N LEU A 77 5.83 -9.99 6.18
CA LEU A 77 4.95 -9.58 5.09
C LEU A 77 4.78 -8.05 5.07
N TYR A 78 4.56 -7.44 6.23
CA TYR A 78 4.35 -5.99 6.33
C TYR A 78 5.65 -5.22 6.04
N ALA A 79 6.78 -5.71 6.55
CA ALA A 79 8.10 -5.16 6.24
C ALA A 79 8.42 -5.22 4.74
N GLN A 80 8.03 -6.30 4.05
CA GLN A 80 8.17 -6.41 2.59
C GLN A 80 7.29 -5.42 1.84
N GLY A 81 6.09 -5.11 2.35
CA GLY A 81 5.24 -4.02 1.85
C GLY A 81 5.97 -2.68 1.89
N VAL A 82 6.46 -2.29 3.08
CA VAL A 82 7.22 -1.03 3.27
C VAL A 82 8.40 -0.94 2.31
N ALA A 83 9.26 -1.97 2.29
CA ALA A 83 10.47 -1.96 1.46
C ALA A 83 10.17 -1.84 -0.04
N ARG A 84 9.11 -2.51 -0.51
CA ARG A 84 8.71 -2.46 -1.93
C ARG A 84 8.25 -1.05 -2.32
N THR A 85 7.38 -0.43 -1.52
CA THR A 85 6.86 0.91 -1.83
C THR A 85 7.94 1.97 -1.69
N GLU A 86 8.84 1.85 -0.71
CA GLU A 86 9.98 2.77 -0.58
C GLU A 86 10.90 2.73 -1.79
N ARG A 87 11.17 1.53 -2.31
CA ARG A 87 11.94 1.38 -3.55
C ARG A 87 11.25 2.05 -4.72
N TYR A 88 9.95 1.79 -4.92
CA TYR A 88 9.18 2.44 -5.98
C TYR A 88 9.26 3.97 -5.90
N LEU A 89 9.06 4.53 -4.71
CA LEU A 89 9.11 5.99 -4.50
C LEU A 89 10.51 6.56 -4.76
N ALA A 90 11.58 5.84 -4.41
CA ALA A 90 12.95 6.24 -4.71
C ALA A 90 13.23 6.24 -6.21
N ASP A 91 12.78 5.20 -6.92
CA ASP A 91 12.93 5.07 -8.37
C ASP A 91 12.15 6.19 -9.10
N ALA A 92 10.91 6.46 -8.67
CA ALA A 92 10.09 7.55 -9.22
C ALA A 92 10.73 8.93 -9.04
N ARG A 93 11.34 9.20 -7.87
CA ARG A 93 12.08 10.44 -7.60
C ARG A 93 13.29 10.57 -8.52
N THR A 94 14.05 9.49 -8.70
CA THR A 94 15.22 9.45 -9.58
C THR A 94 14.82 9.74 -11.02
N LEU A 95 13.76 9.09 -11.52
CA LEU A 95 13.26 9.30 -12.88
C LEU A 95 12.78 10.74 -13.10
N LYS A 96 12.09 11.33 -12.12
CA LYS A 96 11.64 12.72 -12.17
C LYS A 96 12.83 13.69 -12.29
N GLN A 97 13.91 13.45 -11.53
CA GLN A 97 15.12 14.28 -11.60
C GLN A 97 15.81 14.17 -12.97
N GLN A 98 15.91 12.94 -13.50
CA GLN A 98 16.52 12.70 -14.81
C GLN A 98 15.74 13.38 -15.93
N THR A 99 14.41 13.24 -15.95
CA THR A 99 13.56 13.81 -17.01
C THR A 99 13.39 15.32 -16.89
N ALA A 100 13.45 15.89 -15.68
CA ALA A 100 13.46 17.35 -15.49
C ALA A 100 14.76 18.02 -15.99
N GLY A 101 15.90 17.32 -15.91
CA GLY A 101 17.19 17.83 -16.41
C GLY A 101 17.31 17.82 -17.94
N THR A 102 16.59 16.93 -18.63
CA THR A 102 16.67 16.79 -20.09
C THR A 102 15.84 17.83 -20.86
N ASN A 103 14.87 18.49 -20.22
CA ASN A 103 14.00 19.47 -20.88
C ASN A 103 14.60 20.90 -21.00
N ASN A 104 15.87 21.08 -20.66
CA ASN A 104 16.56 22.38 -20.69
C ASN A 104 17.74 22.44 -21.70
N GLN A 105 17.71 21.62 -22.75
CA GLN A 105 18.70 21.67 -23.85
C GLN A 105 18.05 21.86 -25.20
#